data_AF-A0AAN5G8W7-F1
#
_entry.id   AF-A0AAN5G8W7-F1
#
_cell.length_a   1.000
_cell.length_b   1.000
_cell.length_c   1.000
_cell.angle_alpha   90.00
_cell.angle_beta   90.00
_cell.angle_gamma   90.00
#
_symmetry.space_group_name_H-M   'P 1'
#
loop_
_entity.id
_entity.type
_entity.pdbx_description
1 polymer ?
#
loop_
_entity_poly.entity_id
_entity_poly.type
_entity_poly.pdbx_seq_one_letter_code
_entity_poly.pdbx_strand_id
1 'polypeptide(L)'
;MAVKASGRFVPPSAFAAGTGETFTGAYAWNAPREAVGRERPLTRDEMRQVQGVLSTINRLPYFLRSLFTSRYDYIRRNKSPVHGFYFLTSTFQRRLWPRIERVNQRHEMNTDASLLFLAERDHYARLPGMNDKELKKFAARISSQLFMMYEELSDAWVDAHGEKESLFTDEAQAHLYGHVAGAARAFNISPLYWKKYRKGQMTTRQAFSAIARLFNDEWWISQLKGQRMRWHEALLIAVGEVNKDRSPYASKHAIRDVRARRQANLEFLKSCDL
;
A
#
# COMPACT_ATOMS: atom_id res chain seq x y z
N MET A 1 -33.59 46.03 -44.33
CA MET A 1 -34.22 45.56 -43.08
C MET A 1 -33.13 45.45 -42.02
N ALA A 2 -33.04 46.43 -41.12
CA ALA A 2 -31.99 46.52 -40.11
C ALA A 2 -32.50 45.94 -38.78
N VAL A 3 -31.81 44.92 -38.26
CA VAL A 3 -32.12 44.31 -36.96
C VAL A 3 -31.39 45.10 -35.87
N LYS A 4 -32.14 45.84 -35.04
CA LYS A 4 -31.63 46.51 -33.85
C LYS A 4 -31.34 45.47 -32.76
N ALA A 5 -30.08 45.29 -32.40
CA ALA A 5 -29.69 44.55 -31.19
C ALA A 5 -29.91 45.44 -29.96
N SER A 6 -30.88 45.10 -29.10
CA SER A 6 -31.07 45.79 -27.81
C SER A 6 -30.08 45.24 -26.78
N GLY A 7 -28.91 45.87 -26.67
CA GLY A 7 -27.99 45.63 -25.56
C GLY A 7 -28.55 46.22 -24.27
N ARG A 8 -28.70 45.40 -23.21
CA ARG A 8 -28.97 45.92 -21.86
C ARG A 8 -27.75 46.68 -21.39
N PHE A 9 -27.89 48.00 -21.25
CA PHE A 9 -26.88 48.86 -20.63
C PHE A 9 -26.90 48.59 -19.12
N VAL A 10 -25.85 47.98 -18.58
CA VAL A 10 -25.64 47.90 -17.13
C VAL A 10 -24.99 49.23 -16.73
N PRO A 11 -25.61 50.05 -15.87
CA PRO A 11 -24.99 51.29 -15.43
C PRO A 11 -23.68 50.96 -14.69
N PRO A 12 -22.62 51.78 -14.85
CA PRO A 12 -21.39 51.59 -14.12
C PRO A 12 -21.69 51.61 -12.62
N SER A 13 -21.15 50.63 -11.91
CA SER A 13 -21.26 50.55 -10.46
C SER A 13 -20.68 51.81 -9.83
N ALA A 14 -21.46 52.51 -9.00
CA ALA A 14 -21.06 53.71 -8.29
C ALA A 14 -20.12 53.41 -7.09
N PHE A 15 -19.15 52.50 -7.25
CA PHE A 15 -18.02 52.48 -6.34
C PHE A 15 -17.06 53.57 -6.78
N ALA A 16 -17.13 54.71 -6.09
CA ALA A 16 -16.10 55.72 -6.17
C ALA A 16 -14.74 55.04 -5.96
N ALA A 17 -13.83 55.18 -6.94
CA ALA A 17 -12.44 54.87 -6.72
C ALA A 17 -11.96 55.82 -5.62
N GLY A 18 -11.77 55.29 -4.41
CA GLY A 18 -11.34 56.06 -3.26
C GLY A 18 -10.06 56.81 -3.61
N THR A 19 -10.15 58.14 -3.62
CA THR A 19 -9.00 59.03 -3.56
C THR A 19 -8.16 58.62 -2.36
N GLY A 20 -6.83 58.58 -2.53
CA GLY A 20 -5.86 58.18 -1.49
C GLY A 20 -5.81 59.15 -0.32
N GLU A 21 -6.89 59.24 0.45
CA GLU A 21 -6.94 59.96 1.71
C GLU A 21 -6.21 59.15 2.77
N THR A 22 -5.24 59.79 3.42
CA THR A 22 -4.57 59.26 4.61
C THR A 22 -5.60 59.00 5.70
N PHE A 23 -5.64 57.77 6.19
CA PHE A 23 -6.55 57.33 7.23
C PHE A 23 -6.51 58.23 8.49
N THR A 24 -7.66 58.78 8.91
CA THR A 24 -7.80 59.75 10.02
C THR A 24 -8.43 59.17 11.30
N GLY A 25 -8.35 57.87 11.55
CA GLY A 25 -8.91 57.30 12.78
C GLY A 25 -7.96 57.36 13.99
N ALA A 26 -8.55 57.35 15.18
CA ALA A 26 -7.85 57.52 16.47
C ALA A 26 -6.72 56.50 16.74
N TYR A 27 -6.75 55.34 16.09
CA TYR A 27 -5.76 54.29 16.27
C TYR A 27 -5.40 53.62 14.93
N ALA A 28 -4.14 53.23 14.76
CA ALA A 28 -3.63 52.62 13.53
C ALA A 28 -4.36 51.33 13.09
N TRP A 29 -5.01 50.60 14.01
CA TRP A 29 -5.75 49.36 13.72
C TRP A 29 -7.16 49.60 13.15
N ASN A 30 -7.63 50.85 13.14
CA ASN A 30 -8.89 51.26 12.53
C ASN A 30 -8.73 51.58 11.02
N ALA A 31 -7.50 51.59 10.50
CA ALA A 31 -7.25 51.83 9.08
C ALA A 31 -7.95 50.78 8.21
N PRO A 32 -8.61 51.17 7.09
CA PRO A 32 -9.13 50.22 6.13
C PRO A 32 -8.02 49.25 5.74
N ARG A 33 -8.20 47.97 6.07
CA ARG A 33 -7.26 46.93 5.65
C ARG A 33 -7.42 46.75 4.16
N GLU A 34 -6.32 46.49 3.46
CA GLU A 34 -6.38 46.06 2.07
C GLU A 34 -7.41 44.95 1.94
N ALA A 35 -8.32 45.08 0.97
CA ALA A 35 -9.27 44.04 0.67
C ALA A 35 -8.48 42.75 0.42
N VAL A 36 -8.88 41.64 1.06
CA VAL A 36 -8.25 40.33 0.84
C VAL A 36 -8.37 40.04 -0.66
N GLY A 37 -7.26 40.23 -1.39
CA GLY A 37 -7.22 40.07 -2.83
C GLY A 37 -7.58 38.63 -3.20
N ARG A 38 -8.10 38.43 -4.42
CA ARG A 38 -8.27 37.08 -4.95
C ARG A 38 -6.90 36.39 -4.95
N GLU A 39 -6.81 35.22 -4.32
CA GLU A 39 -5.55 34.46 -4.32
C GLU A 39 -5.09 34.20 -5.76
N ARG A 40 -3.78 34.32 -5.97
CA ARG A 40 -3.19 34.14 -7.30
C ARG A 40 -3.48 32.74 -7.85
N PRO A 41 -3.65 32.59 -9.18
CA PRO A 41 -3.62 31.28 -9.79
C PRO A 41 -2.23 30.63 -9.65
N LEU A 42 -2.20 29.31 -9.84
CA LEU A 42 -0.95 28.58 -9.95
C LEU A 42 -0.21 28.99 -11.22
N THR A 43 1.11 29.08 -11.12
CA THR A 43 1.99 29.24 -12.27
C THR A 43 2.04 27.94 -13.10
N ARG A 44 2.52 28.03 -14.34
CA ARG A 44 2.68 26.85 -15.21
C ARG A 44 3.56 25.77 -14.60
N ASP A 45 4.64 26.16 -13.94
CA ASP A 45 5.58 25.21 -13.32
C ASP A 45 5.00 24.57 -12.07
N GLU A 46 4.26 25.33 -11.26
CA GLU A 46 3.51 24.76 -10.13
C GLU A 46 2.46 23.76 -10.60
N MET A 47 1.74 24.05 -11.70
CA MET A 47 0.80 23.10 -12.28
C MET A 47 1.50 21.81 -12.73
N ARG A 48 2.67 21.88 -13.35
CA ARG A 48 3.47 20.70 -13.72
C ARG A 48 3.86 19.87 -12.49
N GLN A 49 4.31 20.52 -11.41
CA GLN A 49 4.63 19.84 -10.16
C GLN A 49 3.40 19.18 -9.54
N VAL A 50 2.25 19.85 -9.52
CA VAL A 50 0.97 19.25 -9.08
C VAL A 50 0.69 17.96 -9.85
N GLN A 51 0.79 17.98 -11.18
CA GLN A 51 0.56 16.78 -12.00
C GLN A 51 1.56 15.67 -11.68
N GLY A 52 2.85 16.01 -11.50
CA GLY A 52 3.88 15.07 -11.07
C GLY A 52 3.52 14.37 -9.77
N VAL A 53 3.19 15.14 -8.72
CA VAL A 53 2.85 14.58 -7.40
C VAL A 53 1.54 13.78 -7.45
N LEU A 54 0.53 14.24 -8.18
CA LEU A 54 -0.72 13.49 -8.34
C LEU A 54 -0.50 12.17 -9.09
N SER A 55 0.41 12.13 -10.07
CA SER A 55 0.79 10.87 -10.74
C SER A 55 1.41 9.87 -9.76
N THR A 56 2.23 10.35 -8.81
CA THR A 56 2.79 9.53 -7.73
C THR A 56 1.69 9.01 -6.80
N ILE A 57 0.76 9.88 -6.38
CA ILE A 57 -0.40 9.50 -5.55
C ILE A 57 -1.26 8.46 -6.26
N ASN A 58 -1.43 8.57 -7.58
CA ASN A 58 -2.26 7.65 -8.34
C ASN A 58 -1.72 6.21 -8.40
N ARG A 59 -0.39 6.05 -8.26
CA ARG A 59 0.28 4.75 -8.17
C ARG A 59 0.17 4.10 -6.80
N LEU A 60 -0.24 4.84 -5.77
CA LEU A 60 -0.46 4.29 -4.43
C LEU A 60 -1.67 3.35 -4.40
N PRO A 61 -1.71 2.41 -3.43
CA PRO A 61 -2.91 1.63 -3.14
C PRO A 61 -4.13 2.54 -2.91
N TYR A 62 -5.31 2.04 -3.29
CA TYR A 62 -6.56 2.83 -3.27
C TYR A 62 -6.81 3.54 -1.94
N PHE A 63 -6.55 2.89 -0.80
CA PHE A 63 -6.80 3.47 0.52
C PHE A 63 -5.93 4.69 0.85
N LEU A 64 -4.70 4.76 0.33
CA LEU A 64 -3.85 5.94 0.45
C LEU A 64 -4.17 6.97 -0.62
N ARG A 65 -4.41 6.50 -1.85
CA ARG A 65 -4.78 7.37 -2.97
C ARG A 65 -6.02 8.18 -2.63
N SER A 66 -7.09 7.52 -2.17
CA SER A 66 -8.33 8.18 -1.79
C SER A 66 -8.11 9.20 -0.67
N LEU A 67 -7.34 8.84 0.36
CA LEU A 67 -6.99 9.74 1.46
C LEU A 67 -6.34 11.03 0.97
N PHE A 68 -5.31 10.93 0.12
CA PHE A 68 -4.57 12.11 -0.34
C PHE A 68 -5.33 12.91 -1.38
N THR A 69 -6.01 12.26 -2.33
CA THR A 69 -6.81 12.94 -3.34
C THR A 69 -7.98 13.69 -2.70
N SER A 70 -8.71 13.06 -1.77
CA SER A 70 -9.81 13.72 -1.05
C SER A 70 -9.33 14.92 -0.22
N ARG A 71 -8.18 14.80 0.45
CA ARG A 71 -7.60 15.91 1.22
C ARG A 71 -7.15 17.05 0.30
N TYR A 72 -6.51 16.74 -0.82
CA TYR A 72 -6.11 17.74 -1.81
C TYR A 72 -7.33 18.47 -2.39
N ASP A 73 -8.36 17.73 -2.84
CA ASP A 73 -9.57 18.31 -3.40
C ASP A 73 -10.31 19.19 -2.40
N TYR A 74 -10.38 18.76 -1.13
CA TYR A 74 -10.96 19.57 -0.07
C TYR A 74 -10.20 20.90 0.11
N ILE A 75 -8.86 20.86 0.20
CA ILE A 75 -8.06 22.08 0.37
C ILE A 75 -8.19 22.99 -0.85
N ARG A 76 -8.17 22.43 -2.06
CA ARG A 76 -8.28 23.17 -3.32
C ARG A 76 -9.62 23.89 -3.44
N ARG A 77 -10.72 23.25 -3.00
CA ARG A 77 -12.09 23.81 -3.09
C ARG A 77 -12.41 24.80 -1.97
N ASN A 78 -11.95 24.53 -0.75
CA ASN A 78 -12.36 25.29 0.44
C ASN A 78 -11.35 26.35 0.90
N LYS A 79 -10.09 26.23 0.48
CA LYS A 79 -9.04 27.21 0.79
C LYS A 79 -8.59 27.90 -0.49
N SER A 80 -7.74 27.21 -1.26
CA SER A 80 -7.19 27.77 -2.50
C SER A 80 -6.42 26.74 -3.32
N PRO A 81 -6.19 27.02 -4.62
CA PRO A 81 -5.25 26.26 -5.43
C PRO A 81 -3.82 26.25 -4.87
N VAL A 82 -3.33 27.38 -4.34
CA VAL A 82 -1.96 27.52 -3.80
C VAL A 82 -1.77 26.68 -2.54
N HIS A 83 -2.76 26.67 -1.66
CA HIS A 83 -2.79 25.82 -0.47
C HIS A 83 -2.83 24.34 -0.83
N GLY A 84 -3.57 23.97 -1.89
CA GLY A 84 -3.56 22.63 -2.45
C GLY A 84 -2.17 22.22 -2.95
N PHE A 85 -1.49 23.13 -3.65
CA PHE A 85 -0.10 22.94 -4.08
C PHE A 85 0.86 22.73 -2.89
N TYR A 86 0.79 23.55 -1.85
CA TYR A 86 1.62 23.37 -0.64
C TYR A 86 1.34 22.06 0.10
N PHE A 87 0.09 21.59 0.11
CA PHE A 87 -0.21 20.27 0.64
C PHE A 87 0.54 19.18 -0.15
N LEU A 88 0.48 19.22 -1.48
CA LEU A 88 1.14 18.22 -2.32
C LEU A 88 2.68 18.27 -2.18
N THR A 89 3.30 19.44 -2.25
CA THR A 89 4.76 19.56 -2.24
C THR A 89 5.34 19.49 -0.82
N SER A 90 4.85 20.34 0.09
CA SER A 90 5.45 20.49 1.42
C SER A 90 5.01 19.44 2.42
N THR A 91 3.79 18.90 2.29
CA THR A 91 3.27 17.87 3.19
C THR A 91 3.46 16.48 2.58
N PHE A 92 2.83 16.20 1.44
CA PHE A 92 2.89 14.86 0.87
C PHE A 92 4.31 14.52 0.38
N GLN A 93 4.85 15.23 -0.60
CA GLN A 93 6.12 14.88 -1.24
C GLN A 93 7.32 15.00 -0.29
N ARG A 94 7.40 16.09 0.49
CA ARG A 94 8.56 16.29 1.40
C ARG A 94 8.49 15.48 2.69
N ARG A 95 7.31 15.25 3.27
CA ARG A 95 7.19 14.66 4.63
C ARG A 95 6.61 13.25 4.64
N LEU A 96 5.56 12.98 3.85
CA LEU A 96 4.86 11.70 3.89
C LEU A 96 5.45 10.67 2.93
N TRP A 97 5.85 11.10 1.73
CA TRP A 97 6.38 10.22 0.70
C TRP A 97 7.64 9.44 1.16
N PRO A 98 8.67 10.06 1.76
CA PRO A 98 9.84 9.32 2.25
C PRO A 98 9.49 8.29 3.36
N ARG A 99 8.43 8.55 4.14
CA ARG A 99 7.95 7.61 5.17
C ARG A 99 7.25 6.42 4.54
N ILE A 100 6.45 6.64 3.49
CA ILE A 100 5.83 5.58 2.69
C ILE A 100 6.91 4.71 2.02
N GLU A 101 7.89 5.33 1.38
CA GLU A 101 9.00 4.60 0.74
C GLU A 101 9.75 3.73 1.73
N ARG A 102 10.09 4.25 2.92
CA ARG A 102 10.76 3.47 3.96
C ARG A 102 9.95 2.26 4.42
N VAL A 103 8.63 2.40 4.54
CA VAL A 103 7.75 1.26 4.86
C VAL A 103 7.77 0.25 3.72
N ASN A 104 7.62 0.69 2.48
CA ASN A 104 7.63 -0.20 1.32
C ASN A 104 8.96 -0.94 1.20
N GLN A 105 10.10 -0.25 1.32
CA GLN A 105 11.45 -0.85 1.30
C GLN A 105 11.60 -1.98 2.32
N ARG A 106 11.08 -1.80 3.54
CA ARG A 106 11.12 -2.85 4.58
C ARG A 106 10.27 -4.09 4.24
N HIS A 107 9.29 -3.93 3.36
CA HIS A 107 8.38 -4.98 2.93
C HIS A 107 8.63 -5.44 1.49
N GLU A 108 9.72 -4.99 0.85
CA GLU A 108 10.06 -5.42 -0.51
C GLU A 108 10.27 -6.93 -0.57
N MET A 109 9.95 -7.50 -1.74
CA MET A 109 10.26 -8.89 -2.02
C MET A 109 11.77 -9.11 -1.89
N ASN A 110 12.16 -10.19 -1.22
CA ASN A 110 13.56 -10.58 -1.10
C ASN A 110 13.99 -11.30 -2.39
N THR A 111 14.36 -10.51 -3.41
CA THR A 111 14.80 -11.02 -4.71
C THR A 111 16.09 -11.82 -4.64
N ASP A 112 16.91 -11.57 -3.62
CA ASP A 112 18.16 -12.31 -3.40
C ASP A 112 17.91 -13.76 -2.95
N ALA A 113 16.73 -14.04 -2.39
CA ALA A 113 16.38 -15.39 -1.96
C ALA A 113 16.05 -16.32 -3.14
N SER A 114 15.44 -15.80 -4.20
CA SER A 114 15.18 -16.56 -5.43
C SER A 114 14.71 -15.68 -6.57
N LEU A 115 15.20 -16.02 -7.76
CA LEU A 115 14.80 -15.40 -9.02
C LEU A 115 13.49 -15.98 -9.60
N LEU A 116 13.00 -17.13 -9.06
CA LEU A 116 11.77 -17.80 -9.51
C LEU A 116 10.58 -16.84 -9.55
N PHE A 117 10.51 -15.94 -8.56
CA PHE A 117 9.37 -15.05 -8.36
C PHE A 117 9.57 -13.62 -8.86
N LEU A 118 10.57 -13.35 -9.71
CA LEU A 118 10.82 -11.99 -10.20
C LEU A 118 9.60 -11.36 -10.89
N ALA A 119 8.86 -12.14 -11.69
CA ALA A 119 7.63 -11.69 -12.35
C ALA A 119 6.50 -11.34 -11.35
N GLU A 120 6.58 -11.85 -10.13
CA GLU A 120 5.59 -11.60 -9.07
C GLU A 120 5.91 -10.38 -8.21
N ARG A 121 7.04 -9.70 -8.44
CA ARG A 121 7.47 -8.53 -7.65
C ARG A 121 6.40 -7.43 -7.61
N ASP A 122 5.86 -7.05 -8.75
CA ASP A 122 4.85 -6.00 -8.86
C ASP A 122 3.48 -6.43 -8.29
N HIS A 123 3.19 -7.73 -8.27
CA HIS A 123 2.01 -8.26 -7.61
C HIS A 123 2.17 -8.20 -6.09
N TYR A 124 3.33 -8.60 -5.58
CA TYR A 124 3.66 -8.55 -4.15
C TYR A 124 3.72 -7.09 -3.64
N ALA A 125 4.28 -6.15 -4.41
CA ALA A 125 4.31 -4.73 -4.06
C ALA A 125 2.91 -4.12 -3.85
N ARG A 126 1.88 -4.69 -4.49
CA ARG A 126 0.48 -4.29 -4.36
C ARG A 126 -0.26 -4.98 -3.22
N LEU A 127 0.39 -5.88 -2.48
CA LEU A 127 -0.21 -6.65 -1.39
C LEU A 127 -1.04 -5.80 -0.41
N PRO A 128 -0.61 -4.59 0.03
CA PRO A 128 -1.41 -3.75 0.94
C PRO A 128 -2.79 -3.36 0.40
N GLY A 129 -2.92 -3.21 -0.92
CA GLY A 129 -4.17 -2.84 -1.59
C GLY A 129 -4.95 -4.01 -2.16
N MET A 130 -4.43 -5.24 -2.06
CA MET A 130 -4.97 -6.42 -2.71
C MET A 130 -6.24 -6.89 -1.99
N ASN A 131 -7.33 -7.10 -2.75
CA ASN A 131 -8.56 -7.67 -2.19
C ASN A 131 -8.41 -9.18 -1.95
N ASP A 132 -9.35 -9.79 -1.20
CA ASP A 132 -9.27 -11.21 -0.83
C ASP A 132 -9.29 -12.15 -2.04
N LYS A 133 -10.03 -11.80 -3.11
CA LYS A 133 -10.09 -12.62 -4.33
C LYS A 133 -8.76 -12.63 -5.07
N GLU A 134 -8.14 -11.46 -5.23
CA GLU A 134 -6.81 -11.31 -5.82
C GLU A 134 -5.74 -12.00 -4.98
N LEU A 135 -5.81 -11.88 -3.65
CA LEU A 135 -4.87 -12.51 -2.73
C LEU A 135 -4.94 -14.04 -2.82
N LYS A 136 -6.13 -14.62 -2.90
CA LYS A 136 -6.30 -16.07 -3.10
C LYS A 136 -5.67 -16.55 -4.41
N LYS A 137 -5.91 -15.83 -5.51
CA LYS A 137 -5.28 -16.16 -6.81
C LYS A 137 -3.76 -16.05 -6.75
N PHE A 138 -3.25 -15.04 -6.07
CA PHE A 138 -1.82 -14.84 -5.90
C PHE A 138 -1.18 -15.95 -5.05
N ALA A 139 -1.81 -16.33 -3.94
CA ALA A 139 -1.39 -17.46 -3.11
C ALA A 139 -1.36 -18.78 -3.89
N ALA A 140 -2.42 -19.07 -4.65
CA ALA A 140 -2.48 -20.26 -5.50
C ALA A 140 -1.34 -20.28 -6.53
N ARG A 141 -1.04 -19.15 -7.18
CA ARG A 141 0.06 -19.04 -8.13
C ARG A 141 1.42 -19.32 -7.50
N ILE A 142 1.68 -18.79 -6.31
CA ILE A 142 2.92 -19.05 -5.56
C ILE A 142 3.03 -20.55 -5.26
N SER A 143 1.97 -21.15 -4.74
CA SER A 143 1.92 -22.58 -4.45
C SER A 143 2.21 -23.42 -5.71
N SER A 144 1.52 -23.13 -6.82
CA SER A 144 1.73 -23.86 -8.08
C SER A 144 3.16 -23.74 -8.61
N GLN A 145 3.80 -22.56 -8.52
CA GLN A 145 5.19 -22.39 -8.94
C GLN A 145 6.16 -23.17 -8.04
N LEU A 146 5.93 -23.21 -6.73
CA LEU A 146 6.74 -24.04 -5.82
C LEU A 146 6.56 -25.54 -6.09
N PHE A 147 5.34 -25.96 -6.41
CA PHE A 147 5.04 -27.34 -6.79
C PHE A 147 5.75 -27.72 -8.10
N MET A 148 5.65 -26.90 -9.15
CA MET A 148 6.36 -27.15 -10.41
C MET A 148 7.88 -27.22 -10.21
N MET A 149 8.46 -26.30 -9.44
CA MET A 149 9.89 -26.35 -9.13
C MET A 149 10.27 -27.64 -8.38
N TYR A 150 9.41 -28.12 -7.47
CA TYR A 150 9.67 -29.39 -6.78
C TYR A 150 9.65 -30.60 -7.73
N GLU A 151 8.69 -30.65 -8.65
CA GLU A 151 8.60 -31.72 -9.65
C GLU A 151 9.86 -31.71 -10.53
N GLU A 152 10.24 -30.54 -11.07
CA GLU A 152 11.46 -30.38 -11.88
C GLU A 152 12.74 -30.81 -11.13
N LEU A 153 12.86 -30.44 -9.85
CA LEU A 153 13.98 -30.84 -9.02
C LEU A 153 13.98 -32.35 -8.71
N SER A 154 12.80 -32.95 -8.59
CA SER A 154 12.64 -34.38 -8.34
C SER A 154 13.02 -35.19 -9.58
N ASP A 155 12.57 -34.77 -10.76
CA ASP A 155 12.93 -35.39 -12.03
C ASP A 155 14.45 -35.29 -12.27
N ALA A 156 15.03 -34.09 -12.10
CA ALA A 156 16.48 -33.89 -12.23
C ALA A 156 17.29 -34.73 -11.22
N TRP A 157 16.77 -34.95 -10.01
CA TRP A 157 17.41 -35.82 -9.03
C TRP A 157 17.40 -37.27 -9.48
N VAL A 158 16.26 -37.77 -9.97
CA VAL A 158 16.12 -39.14 -10.47
C VAL A 158 17.01 -39.37 -11.69
N ASP A 159 17.06 -38.42 -12.63
CA ASP A 159 17.95 -38.51 -13.79
C ASP A 159 19.43 -38.64 -13.39
N ALA A 160 19.83 -37.99 -12.29
CA ALA A 160 21.21 -38.05 -11.78
C ALA A 160 21.51 -39.30 -10.93
N HIS A 161 20.51 -39.91 -10.28
CA HIS A 161 20.69 -41.00 -9.31
C HIS A 161 20.04 -42.34 -9.72
N GLY A 162 19.40 -42.40 -10.88
CA GLY A 162 18.88 -43.60 -11.54
C GLY A 162 17.44 -43.95 -11.15
N GLU A 163 17.16 -44.14 -9.86
CA GLU A 163 15.88 -44.72 -9.39
C GLU A 163 15.04 -43.72 -8.57
N LYS A 164 13.71 -43.88 -8.58
CA LYS A 164 12.78 -43.02 -7.83
C LYS A 164 12.94 -43.16 -6.32
N GLU A 165 13.36 -44.33 -5.87
CA GLU A 165 13.63 -44.66 -4.47
C GLU A 165 14.72 -43.75 -3.87
N SER A 166 15.62 -43.22 -4.71
CA SER A 166 16.66 -42.27 -4.30
C SER A 166 16.10 -40.96 -3.73
N LEU A 167 14.86 -40.60 -4.07
CA LEU A 167 14.17 -39.42 -3.55
C LEU A 167 13.84 -39.54 -2.06
N PHE A 168 13.77 -40.74 -1.49
CA PHE A 168 13.32 -40.96 -0.11
C PHE A 168 14.47 -41.01 0.90
N THR A 169 15.62 -40.44 0.55
CA THR A 169 16.78 -40.29 1.43
C THR A 169 16.80 -38.93 2.12
N ASP A 170 17.45 -38.84 3.28
CA ASP A 170 17.62 -37.57 3.99
C ASP A 170 18.37 -36.53 3.15
N GLU A 171 19.31 -36.97 2.31
CA GLU A 171 20.08 -36.12 1.41
C GLU A 171 19.21 -35.51 0.29
N ALA A 172 18.47 -36.36 -0.44
CA ALA A 172 17.56 -35.91 -1.49
C ALA A 172 16.51 -34.95 -0.92
N GLN A 173 15.90 -35.31 0.20
CA GLN A 173 14.86 -34.48 0.82
C GLN A 173 15.40 -33.17 1.39
N ALA A 174 16.62 -33.15 1.90
CA ALA A 174 17.29 -31.91 2.29
C ALA A 174 17.60 -31.02 1.06
N HIS A 175 18.03 -31.61 -0.05
CA HIS A 175 18.28 -30.91 -1.31
C HIS A 175 16.99 -30.28 -1.87
N LEU A 176 15.92 -31.06 -2.01
CA LEU A 176 14.62 -30.59 -2.52
C LEU A 176 14.04 -29.49 -1.61
N TYR A 177 14.01 -29.73 -0.30
CA TYR A 177 13.55 -28.73 0.65
C TYR A 177 14.38 -27.45 0.56
N GLY A 178 15.70 -27.56 0.46
CA GLY A 178 16.60 -26.41 0.43
C GLY A 178 16.23 -25.40 -0.66
N HIS A 179 15.94 -25.91 -1.85
CA HIS A 179 15.52 -25.11 -3.00
C HIS A 179 14.08 -24.59 -2.84
N VAL A 180 13.11 -25.47 -2.52
CA VAL A 180 11.69 -25.10 -2.39
C VAL A 180 11.47 -24.10 -1.27
N ALA A 181 11.97 -24.40 -0.07
CA ALA A 181 11.91 -23.50 1.07
C ALA A 181 12.76 -22.24 0.86
N GLY A 182 13.93 -22.37 0.23
CA GLY A 182 14.78 -21.25 -0.13
C GLY A 182 14.04 -20.23 -1.01
N ALA A 183 13.39 -20.69 -2.06
CA ALA A 183 12.63 -19.84 -2.96
C ALA A 183 11.44 -19.17 -2.28
N ALA A 184 10.73 -19.90 -1.42
CA ALA A 184 9.59 -19.37 -0.68
C ALA A 184 9.97 -18.16 0.21
N ARG A 185 11.23 -18.03 0.64
CA ARG A 185 11.73 -16.88 1.42
C ARG A 185 11.70 -15.55 0.65
N ALA A 186 11.54 -15.57 -0.68
CA ALA A 186 11.35 -14.35 -1.47
C ALA A 186 10.16 -13.52 -0.94
N PHE A 187 9.14 -14.17 -0.38
CA PHE A 187 7.96 -13.53 0.20
C PHE A 187 8.11 -13.15 1.69
N ASN A 188 9.35 -13.00 2.18
CA ASN A 188 9.65 -12.61 3.56
C ASN A 188 9.04 -13.54 4.63
N ILE A 189 8.82 -14.80 4.28
CA ILE A 189 8.38 -15.84 5.22
C ILE A 189 9.58 -16.63 5.75
N SER A 190 9.40 -17.26 6.91
CA SER A 190 10.33 -18.25 7.44
C SER A 190 9.75 -19.65 7.22
N PRO A 191 10.32 -20.45 6.30
CA PRO A 191 9.89 -21.82 6.10
C PRO A 191 9.99 -22.67 7.37
N LEU A 192 9.11 -23.66 7.50
CA LEU A 192 9.11 -24.59 8.63
C LEU A 192 10.42 -25.39 8.64
N TYR A 193 11.06 -25.54 9.81
CA TYR A 193 12.34 -26.24 10.00
C TYR A 193 13.58 -25.61 9.34
N TRP A 194 13.51 -24.37 8.82
CA TRP A 194 14.63 -23.72 8.14
C TRP A 194 15.92 -23.69 8.97
N LYS A 195 15.82 -23.44 10.29
CA LYS A 195 16.98 -23.46 11.19
C LYS A 195 17.62 -24.85 11.33
N LYS A 196 16.83 -25.93 11.30
CA LYS A 196 17.33 -27.32 11.36
C LYS A 196 17.99 -27.71 10.04
N TYR A 197 17.37 -27.35 8.92
CA TYR A 197 17.95 -27.51 7.59
C TYR A 197 19.34 -26.85 7.50
N ARG A 198 19.47 -25.59 7.94
CA ARG A 198 20.75 -24.86 7.95
C ARG A 198 21.83 -25.49 8.84
N LYS A 199 21.47 -26.38 9.76
CA LYS A 199 22.39 -27.14 10.62
C LYS A 199 22.65 -28.56 10.13
N GLY A 200 22.06 -28.98 9.01
CA GLY A 200 22.13 -30.37 8.53
C GLY A 200 21.38 -31.36 9.42
N GLN A 201 20.42 -30.91 10.23
CA GLN A 201 19.69 -31.72 11.21
C GLN A 201 18.24 -31.99 10.80
N MET A 202 17.96 -31.96 9.50
CA MET A 202 16.61 -32.13 8.99
C MET A 202 16.39 -33.59 8.59
N THR A 203 15.27 -34.14 9.02
CA THR A 203 14.87 -35.51 8.64
C THR A 203 13.97 -35.49 7.41
N THR A 204 13.93 -36.60 6.69
CA THR A 204 13.03 -36.84 5.55
C THR A 204 11.57 -36.48 5.87
N ARG A 205 11.04 -36.94 7.02
CA ARG A 205 9.67 -36.61 7.45
C ARG A 205 9.45 -35.11 7.66
N GLN A 206 10.45 -34.40 8.20
CA GLN A 206 10.38 -32.95 8.39
C GLN A 206 10.36 -32.23 7.05
N ALA A 207 11.22 -32.63 6.11
CA ALA A 207 11.26 -32.08 4.76
C ALA A 207 9.90 -32.23 4.06
N PHE A 208 9.34 -33.44 3.98
CA PHE A 208 8.02 -33.69 3.39
C PHE A 208 6.93 -32.81 3.99
N SER A 209 6.84 -32.77 5.32
CA SER A 209 5.81 -31.97 5.99
C SER A 209 5.96 -30.47 5.75
N ALA A 210 7.19 -29.97 5.59
CA ALA A 210 7.44 -28.57 5.31
C ALA A 210 7.17 -28.23 3.84
N ILE A 211 7.56 -29.10 2.90
CA ILE A 211 7.28 -28.98 1.48
C ILE A 211 5.77 -29.01 1.21
N ALA A 212 5.05 -29.99 1.77
CA ALA A 212 3.60 -30.10 1.63
C ALA A 212 2.85 -28.84 2.12
N ARG A 213 3.38 -28.18 3.17
CA ARG A 213 2.85 -26.89 3.63
C ARG A 213 3.07 -25.77 2.61
N LEU A 214 4.19 -25.77 1.89
CA LEU A 214 4.48 -24.78 0.86
C LEU A 214 3.60 -24.96 -0.40
N PHE A 215 3.05 -26.15 -0.61
CA PHE A 215 2.06 -26.42 -1.67
C PHE A 215 0.61 -26.13 -1.23
N ASN A 216 0.39 -25.86 0.05
CA ASN A 216 -0.93 -25.53 0.56
C ASN A 216 -1.21 -24.03 0.34
N ASP A 217 -2.11 -23.72 -0.58
CA ASP A 217 -2.52 -22.35 -0.90
C ASP A 217 -3.27 -21.66 0.24
N GLU A 218 -4.10 -22.36 1.01
CA GLU A 218 -4.75 -21.84 2.22
C GLU A 218 -3.74 -21.40 3.30
N TRP A 219 -2.61 -22.11 3.41
CA TRP A 219 -1.51 -21.68 4.26
C TRP A 219 -0.92 -20.35 3.77
N TRP A 220 -0.68 -20.22 2.46
CA TRP A 220 -0.20 -18.98 1.85
C TRP A 220 -1.19 -17.82 2.00
N ILE A 221 -2.49 -18.07 1.85
CA ILE A 221 -3.55 -17.09 2.09
C ILE A 221 -3.42 -16.53 3.51
N SER A 222 -3.25 -17.41 4.50
CA SER A 222 -3.08 -17.00 5.90
C SER A 222 -1.82 -16.17 6.12
N GLN A 223 -0.68 -16.57 5.54
CA GLN A 223 0.58 -15.81 5.63
C GLN A 223 0.45 -14.43 4.99
N LEU A 224 -0.06 -14.36 3.76
CA LEU A 224 -0.20 -13.13 2.99
C LEU A 224 -1.23 -12.19 3.59
N LYS A 225 -2.33 -12.69 4.17
CA LYS A 225 -3.28 -11.87 4.95
C LYS A 225 -2.61 -11.20 6.15
N GLY A 226 -1.81 -11.96 6.89
CA GLY A 226 -1.05 -11.42 8.03
C GLY A 226 0.01 -10.40 7.61
N GLN A 227 0.67 -10.60 6.48
CA GLN A 227 1.61 -9.61 5.90
C GLN A 227 0.88 -8.36 5.41
N ARG A 228 -0.19 -8.52 4.62
CA ARG A 228 -1.05 -7.42 4.15
C ARG A 228 -1.52 -6.55 5.30
N MET A 229 -2.03 -7.14 6.38
CA MET A 229 -2.51 -6.40 7.54
C MET A 229 -1.40 -5.56 8.18
N ARG A 230 -0.22 -6.15 8.42
CA ARG A 230 0.93 -5.45 9.02
C ARG A 230 1.44 -4.32 8.14
N TRP A 231 1.56 -4.57 6.83
CA TRP A 231 2.05 -3.58 5.88
C TRP A 231 1.04 -2.44 5.69
N HIS A 232 -0.24 -2.75 5.55
CA HIS A 232 -1.31 -1.75 5.46
C HIS A 232 -1.34 -0.86 6.70
N GLU A 233 -1.23 -1.43 7.90
CA GLU A 233 -1.17 -0.67 9.15
C GLU A 233 0.09 0.20 9.24
N ALA A 234 1.26 -0.34 8.89
CA ALA A 234 2.50 0.41 8.87
C ALA A 234 2.43 1.63 7.94
N LEU A 235 1.77 1.49 6.79
CA LEU A 235 1.51 2.60 5.88
C LEU A 235 0.59 3.65 6.51
N LEU A 236 -0.48 3.25 7.18
CA LEU A 236 -1.40 4.16 7.88
C LEU A 236 -0.72 4.92 9.02
N ILE A 237 0.15 4.25 9.78
CA ILE A 237 1.00 4.90 10.80
C ILE A 237 1.95 5.91 10.14
N ALA A 238 2.60 5.52 9.04
CA ALA A 238 3.54 6.38 8.31
C ALA A 238 2.88 7.65 7.76
N VAL A 239 1.61 7.59 7.38
CA VAL A 239 0.86 8.76 6.87
C VAL A 239 0.15 9.55 7.97
N GLY A 240 0.21 9.08 9.22
CA GLY A 240 -0.36 9.76 10.39
C GLY A 240 -1.86 9.52 10.59
N GLU A 241 -2.43 8.46 10.01
CA GLU A 241 -3.82 8.04 10.27
C GLU A 241 -3.97 7.41 11.67
N VAL A 242 -2.86 6.97 12.26
CA VAL A 242 -2.77 6.44 13.63
C VAL A 242 -1.98 7.44 14.46
N ASN A 243 -2.69 8.18 15.32
CA ASN A 243 -2.14 9.21 16.19
C ASN A 243 -3.10 9.47 17.38
N LYS A 244 -2.63 10.20 18.40
CA LYS A 244 -3.39 10.49 19.63
C LYS A 244 -4.76 11.13 19.37
N ASP A 245 -4.85 12.00 18.38
CA ASP A 245 -6.05 12.81 18.13
C ASP A 245 -7.06 12.11 17.20
N ARG A 246 -6.63 11.08 16.46
CA ARG A 246 -7.46 10.41 15.45
C ARG A 246 -7.75 8.95 15.77
N SER A 247 -6.72 8.18 16.07
CA SER A 247 -6.82 6.77 16.42
C SER A 247 -5.53 6.35 17.14
N PRO A 248 -5.50 6.36 18.49
CA PRO A 248 -4.25 6.27 19.24
C PRO A 248 -3.49 4.96 19.08
N TYR A 249 -4.20 3.84 18.90
CA TYR A 249 -3.61 2.50 19.03
C TYR A 249 -3.51 1.74 17.71
N ALA A 250 -4.49 1.91 16.82
CA ALA A 250 -4.55 1.21 15.55
C ALA A 250 -5.48 1.95 14.60
N SER A 251 -5.36 1.72 13.30
CA SER A 251 -6.29 2.28 12.33
C SER A 251 -7.73 1.80 12.53
N LYS A 252 -8.69 2.61 12.08
CA LYS A 252 -10.11 2.23 12.05
C LYS A 252 -10.33 0.89 11.31
N HIS A 253 -9.52 0.61 10.29
CA HIS A 253 -9.57 -0.64 9.55
C HIS A 253 -9.19 -1.83 10.43
N ALA A 254 -8.03 -1.75 11.09
CA ALA A 254 -7.56 -2.80 11.99
C ALA A 254 -8.54 -3.06 13.14
N ILE A 255 -9.13 -2.01 13.72
CA ILE A 255 -10.16 -2.14 14.78
C ILE A 255 -11.38 -2.88 14.26
N ARG A 256 -11.88 -2.54 13.06
CA ARG A 256 -13.04 -3.20 12.44
C ARG A 256 -12.75 -4.68 12.16
N ASP A 257 -11.56 -4.99 11.66
CA ASP A 257 -11.16 -6.36 11.34
C ASP A 257 -11.05 -7.24 12.61
N VAL A 258 -10.57 -6.67 13.73
CA VAL A 258 -10.58 -7.38 15.02
C VAL A 258 -12.01 -7.64 15.49
N ARG A 259 -12.90 -6.66 15.39
CA ARG A 259 -14.32 -6.83 15.75
C ARG A 259 -15.00 -7.89 14.90
N ALA A 260 -14.82 -7.85 13.58
CA ALA A 260 -15.39 -8.83 12.65
C ALA A 260 -14.93 -10.26 12.97
N ARG A 261 -13.64 -10.46 13.28
CA ARG A 261 -13.11 -11.76 13.69
C ARG A 261 -13.70 -12.27 15.00
N ARG A 262 -13.83 -11.40 16.01
CA ARG A 262 -14.46 -11.76 17.29
C ARG A 262 -15.93 -12.15 17.10
N GLN A 263 -16.65 -11.42 16.25
CA GLN A 263 -18.04 -11.71 15.92
C GLN A 263 -18.17 -13.07 15.22
N ALA A 264 -17.38 -13.32 14.17
CA ALA A 264 -17.40 -14.59 13.46
C ALA A 264 -17.07 -15.78 14.38
N ASN A 265 -16.09 -15.63 15.28
CA ASN A 265 -15.77 -16.67 16.26
C ASN A 265 -16.92 -16.94 17.23
N LEU A 266 -17.62 -15.88 17.68
CA LEU A 266 -18.77 -16.02 18.57
C LEU A 266 -19.95 -16.68 17.87
N GLU A 267 -20.20 -16.36 16.60
CA GLU A 267 -21.22 -17.03 15.78
C GLU A 267 -20.90 -18.50 15.56
N PHE A 268 -19.63 -18.83 15.29
CA PHE A 268 -19.18 -20.22 15.18
C PHE A 268 -19.43 -21.00 16.49
N LEU A 269 -19.02 -20.45 17.64
CA LEU A 269 -19.25 -21.11 18.93
C LEU A 269 -20.74 -21.36 19.20
N LYS A 270 -21.59 -20.36 18.94
CA LYS A 270 -23.05 -20.51 19.04
C LYS A 270 -23.62 -21.59 18.14
N SER A 271 -23.04 -21.79 16.95
CA SER A 271 -23.46 -22.83 16.02
C SER A 271 -22.99 -24.25 16.42
N CYS A 272 -21.98 -24.35 17.27
CA CYS A 272 -21.49 -25.61 17.83
C CYS A 272 -22.21 -26.00 19.13
N ASP A 273 -22.83 -25.05 19.82
CA ASP A 273 -23.60 -25.27 21.06
C ASP A 273 -25.08 -25.64 20.81
N LEU A 274 -25.43 -26.11 19.60
CA LEU A 274 -26.74 -26.60 19.16
C LEU A 274 -26.67 -28.09 18.80
#